data_AF-A0A5J4XAB3-F1
#
_entry.id   AF-A0A5J4XAB3-F1
#
_cell.length_a   1.000
_cell.length_b   1.000
_cell.length_c   1.000
_cell.angle_alpha   90.00
_cell.angle_beta   90.00
_cell.angle_gamma   90.00
#
_symmetry.space_group_name_H-M   'P 1'
#
loop_
_entity.id
_entity.type
_entity.pdbx_description
1 polymer ?
#
loop_
_entity_poly.entity_id
_entity_poly.type
_entity_poly.pdbx_seq_one_letter_code
_entity_poly.pdbx_strand_id
1 'polypeptide(L)'
;MDDLSDYNVDGSLLGLGEYILLEIISEMTIPQDVRQYLAICKKIHQLLEHPRYWKIILSIIQITPLFLIKKESQGEQQGNKFVHSDQNNYSAIAIDPVVSEGIVRFEVVFENSGDFSSLGIADASCSFAANKGPAQDGKKTVRYYGRNGYLDHITEYIIRNRRYKDGQRISAIVDMTSNPRKVVFYVDDIEQPNFVIGIPSEIRFWAYTWNKSSSFTVTRFKRLVQFNSQIVPGSKAINWGKSWK
;
A
#
# COMPACT_ATOMS: atom_id res chain seq x y z
N MET A 1 -18.64 -49.32 14.08
CA MET A 1 -17.38 -48.67 13.64
C MET A 1 -17.77 -47.89 12.39
N ASP A 2 -18.61 -46.86 12.56
CA ASP A 2 -19.40 -46.24 11.48
C ASP A 2 -19.34 -44.70 11.44
N ASP A 3 -18.36 -44.08 12.10
CA ASP A 3 -18.26 -42.60 12.15
C ASP A 3 -17.28 -41.99 11.13
N LEU A 4 -16.75 -42.77 10.18
CA LEU A 4 -15.78 -42.28 9.19
C LEU A 4 -16.41 -41.84 7.85
N SER A 5 -17.71 -42.05 7.64
CA SER A 5 -18.39 -41.63 6.41
C SER A 5 -18.76 -40.15 6.39
N ASP A 6 -19.02 -39.53 7.55
CA ASP A 6 -19.48 -38.14 7.63
C ASP A 6 -18.41 -37.11 7.25
N TYR A 7 -17.15 -37.55 7.15
CA TYR A 7 -16.03 -36.71 6.77
C TYR A 7 -15.39 -37.11 5.43
N ASN A 8 -15.94 -38.10 4.74
CA ASN A 8 -15.51 -38.50 3.40
C ASN A 8 -16.39 -37.83 2.36
N VAL A 9 -16.23 -36.53 2.19
CA VAL A 9 -16.87 -35.83 1.08
C VAL A 9 -16.08 -36.11 -0.19
N ASP A 10 -16.73 -36.70 -1.19
CA ASP A 10 -16.12 -36.90 -2.51
C ASP A 10 -15.66 -35.54 -3.05
N GLY A 11 -14.36 -35.42 -3.33
CA GLY A 11 -13.76 -34.13 -3.70
C GLY A 11 -13.17 -33.29 -2.55
N SER A 12 -13.21 -33.71 -1.28
CA SER A 12 -12.47 -33.05 -0.17
C SER A 12 -11.17 -33.81 0.20
N LEU A 13 -10.45 -33.33 1.21
CA LEU A 13 -9.43 -34.11 1.91
C LEU A 13 -10.17 -35.08 2.86
N LEU A 14 -9.86 -36.38 2.81
CA LEU A 14 -10.46 -37.39 3.68
C LEU A 14 -10.42 -36.92 5.15
N GLY A 15 -11.56 -36.91 5.83
CA GLY A 15 -11.65 -36.42 7.21
C GLY A 15 -12.01 -34.93 7.34
N LEU A 16 -12.15 -34.18 6.25
CA LEU A 16 -12.42 -32.74 6.25
C LEU A 16 -13.62 -32.41 5.36
N GLY A 17 -14.40 -31.40 5.75
CA GLY A 17 -15.61 -30.98 5.00
C GLY A 17 -15.32 -30.51 3.57
N GLU A 18 -16.36 -30.45 2.73
CA GLU A 18 -16.29 -30.14 1.29
C GLU A 18 -15.50 -28.87 0.96
N TYR A 19 -15.63 -27.85 1.82
CA TYR A 19 -15.07 -26.52 1.57
C TYR A 19 -13.66 -26.31 2.12
N ILE A 20 -13.02 -27.34 2.69
CA ILE A 20 -11.74 -27.18 3.38
C ILE A 20 -10.66 -26.48 2.55
N LEU A 21 -10.59 -26.75 1.24
CA LEU A 21 -9.60 -26.13 0.37
C LEU A 21 -9.86 -24.62 0.16
N LEU A 22 -11.12 -24.19 0.22
CA LEU A 22 -11.47 -22.77 0.18
C LEU A 22 -11.18 -22.08 1.51
N GLU A 23 -11.42 -22.77 2.63
CA GLU A 23 -11.08 -22.26 3.96
C GLU A 23 -9.55 -22.10 4.08
N ILE A 24 -8.75 -23.03 3.53
CA ILE A 24 -7.29 -22.88 3.44
C ILE A 24 -6.90 -21.64 2.63
N ILE A 25 -7.55 -21.39 1.48
CA ILE A 25 -7.27 -20.18 0.67
C ILE A 25 -7.66 -18.92 1.43
N SER A 26 -8.77 -18.90 2.18
CA SER A 26 -9.21 -17.70 2.91
C SER A 26 -8.28 -17.28 4.05
N GLU A 27 -7.49 -18.21 4.57
CA GLU A 27 -6.45 -17.91 5.57
C GLU A 27 -5.15 -17.39 4.95
N MET A 28 -5.00 -17.40 3.62
CA MET A 28 -3.81 -16.87 2.95
C MET A 28 -3.83 -15.34 2.90
N THR A 29 -2.71 -14.71 3.24
CA THR A 29 -2.59 -13.23 3.22
C THR A 29 -1.96 -12.69 1.94
N ILE A 30 -1.25 -13.52 1.18
CA ILE A 30 -0.47 -13.13 0.00
C ILE A 30 -1.08 -13.77 -1.27
N PRO A 31 -1.48 -12.98 -2.29
CA PRO A 31 -2.03 -13.52 -3.54
C PRO A 31 -1.11 -14.49 -4.30
N GLN A 32 0.20 -14.33 -4.16
CA GLN A 32 1.21 -15.22 -4.74
C GLN A 32 1.12 -16.63 -4.17
N ASP A 33 0.85 -16.77 -2.87
CA ASP A 33 0.75 -18.07 -2.20
C ASP A 33 -0.53 -18.78 -2.65
N VAL A 34 -1.62 -18.04 -2.79
CA VAL A 34 -2.86 -18.56 -3.39
C VAL A 34 -2.60 -19.06 -4.80
N ARG A 35 -1.86 -18.31 -5.62
CA ARG A 35 -1.49 -18.73 -6.98
C ARG A 35 -0.65 -20.01 -6.97
N GLN A 36 0.31 -20.13 -6.06
CA GLN A 36 1.13 -21.35 -5.93
C GLN A 36 0.28 -22.53 -5.49
N TYR A 37 -0.59 -22.33 -4.50
CA TYR A 37 -1.50 -23.35 -3.99
C TYR A 37 -2.41 -23.92 -5.08
N LEU A 38 -3.02 -23.05 -5.89
CA LEU A 38 -3.88 -23.42 -7.01
C LEU A 38 -3.14 -24.20 -8.12
N ALA A 39 -1.82 -24.11 -8.19
CA ALA A 39 -1.00 -24.80 -9.17
C ALA A 39 -0.53 -26.20 -8.71
N ILE A 40 -0.78 -26.60 -7.45
CA ILE A 40 -0.28 -27.86 -6.89
C ILE A 40 -0.84 -29.08 -7.63
N CYS A 41 -2.15 -29.11 -7.90
CA CYS A 41 -2.77 -30.21 -8.63
C CYS A 41 -4.09 -29.80 -9.29
N LYS A 42 -4.56 -30.62 -10.24
CA LYS A 42 -5.81 -30.39 -10.98
C LYS A 42 -7.02 -30.17 -10.08
N LYS A 43 -7.08 -30.87 -8.94
CA LYS A 43 -8.19 -30.78 -7.99
C LYS A 43 -8.26 -29.40 -7.32
N ILE A 44 -7.14 -28.87 -6.85
CA ILE A 44 -7.09 -27.53 -6.26
C ILE A 44 -7.29 -26.46 -7.34
N HIS A 45 -6.80 -26.70 -8.56
CA HIS A 45 -7.00 -25.78 -9.68
C HIS A 45 -8.49 -25.53 -10.00
N GLN A 46 -9.37 -26.53 -9.81
CA GLN A 46 -10.81 -26.40 -10.03
C GLN A 46 -11.49 -25.39 -9.08
N LEU A 47 -10.84 -24.98 -7.99
CA LEU A 47 -11.36 -23.95 -7.09
C LEU A 47 -11.55 -22.61 -7.80
N LEU A 48 -10.85 -22.35 -8.91
CA LEU A 48 -11.05 -21.16 -9.75
C LEU A 48 -12.51 -21.01 -10.21
N GLU A 49 -13.18 -22.12 -10.46
CA GLU A 49 -14.57 -22.16 -10.94
C GLU A 49 -15.59 -22.09 -9.78
N HIS A 50 -15.13 -22.15 -8.53
CA HIS A 50 -16.03 -22.20 -7.38
C HIS A 50 -16.65 -20.81 -7.10
N PRO A 51 -17.98 -20.69 -6.89
CA PRO A 51 -18.64 -19.38 -6.69
C PRO A 51 -18.10 -18.54 -5.53
N ARG A 52 -17.58 -19.17 -4.47
CA ARG A 52 -16.95 -18.47 -3.32
C ARG A 52 -15.53 -17.96 -3.62
N TYR A 53 -14.83 -18.52 -4.61
CA TYR A 53 -13.43 -18.22 -4.87
C TYR A 53 -13.18 -16.73 -5.09
N TRP A 54 -13.97 -16.11 -5.95
CA TRP A 54 -13.83 -14.68 -6.26
C TRP A 54 -13.96 -13.79 -5.01
N LYS A 55 -14.91 -14.09 -4.12
CA LYS A 55 -15.11 -13.32 -2.88
C LYS A 55 -13.89 -13.45 -1.96
N ILE A 56 -13.31 -14.64 -1.86
CA ILE A 56 -12.10 -14.91 -1.06
C ILE A 56 -10.90 -14.18 -1.67
N ILE A 57 -10.69 -14.26 -2.98
CA ILE A 57 -9.59 -13.56 -3.64
C ILE A 57 -9.71 -12.05 -3.47
N LEU A 58 -10.92 -11.51 -3.58
CA LEU A 58 -11.16 -10.08 -3.34
C LEU A 58 -10.78 -9.66 -1.92
N SER A 59 -11.10 -10.46 -0.88
CA SER A 59 -10.73 -10.13 0.50
C SER A 59 -9.22 -10.22 0.76
N ILE A 60 -8.50 -11.07 0.02
CA ILE A 60 -7.03 -11.18 0.11
C ILE A 60 -6.35 -10.01 -0.61
N ILE A 61 -6.91 -9.60 -1.76
CA ILE A 61 -6.33 -8.54 -2.59
C ILE A 61 -6.64 -7.15 -2.01
N GLN A 62 -7.88 -6.88 -1.61
CA GLN A 62 -8.29 -5.55 -1.15
C GLN A 62 -7.88 -5.33 0.31
N ILE A 63 -7.31 -4.17 0.57
CA ILE A 63 -6.92 -3.73 1.91
C ILE A 63 -7.81 -2.55 2.28
N THR A 64 -8.53 -2.66 3.40
CA THR A 64 -9.29 -1.55 3.95
C THR A 64 -8.33 -0.58 4.67
N PRO A 65 -8.22 0.68 4.24
CA PRO A 65 -7.34 1.64 4.89
C PRO A 65 -7.89 2.06 6.26
N LEU A 66 -7.04 2.01 7.28
CA LEU A 66 -7.30 2.62 8.59
C LEU A 66 -6.41 3.84 8.78
N PHE A 67 -7.01 4.99 9.07
CA PHE A 67 -6.30 6.27 9.15
C PHE A 67 -5.88 6.51 10.60
N LEU A 68 -4.58 6.60 10.86
CA LEU A 68 -4.03 6.80 12.19
C LEU A 68 -4.08 8.27 12.62
N ILE A 69 -5.30 8.76 12.87
CA ILE A 69 -5.57 10.12 13.37
C ILE A 69 -5.29 10.16 14.87
N LYS A 70 -4.34 11.00 15.31
CA LYS A 70 -3.94 11.08 16.74
C LYS A 70 -4.77 12.06 17.54
N LYS A 71 -5.32 13.10 16.90
CA LYS A 71 -6.19 14.10 17.50
C LYS A 71 -7.22 14.57 16.48
N GLU A 72 -8.43 14.86 16.96
CA GLU A 72 -9.52 15.45 16.16
C GLU A 72 -9.09 16.74 15.43
N SER A 73 -8.15 17.49 16.01
CA SER A 73 -7.60 18.70 15.40
C SER A 73 -6.88 18.46 14.06
N GLN A 74 -6.49 17.23 13.72
CA GLN A 74 -5.89 16.91 12.43
C GLN A 74 -6.94 16.86 11.32
N GLY A 75 -8.16 16.42 11.65
CA GLY A 75 -9.20 16.10 10.69
C GLY A 75 -9.94 14.81 11.05
N GLU A 76 -10.77 14.36 10.11
CA GLU A 76 -11.64 13.20 10.28
C GLU A 76 -11.59 12.25 9.09
N GLN A 77 -11.92 10.99 9.34
CA GLN A 77 -12.05 9.96 8.31
C GLN A 77 -13.53 9.81 7.91
N GLN A 78 -13.80 9.91 6.61
CA GLN A 78 -15.10 9.67 5.99
C GLN A 78 -14.95 8.51 4.98
N GLY A 79 -15.16 7.27 5.42
CA GLY A 79 -14.89 6.10 4.59
C GLY A 79 -13.41 5.99 4.21
N ASN A 80 -13.08 6.00 2.92
CA ASN A 80 -11.70 5.99 2.43
C ASN A 80 -11.12 7.40 2.21
N LYS A 81 -11.79 8.44 2.70
CA LYS A 81 -11.38 9.83 2.57
C LYS A 81 -10.97 10.39 3.92
N PHE A 82 -9.89 11.15 3.94
CA PHE A 82 -9.52 11.99 5.07
C PHE A 82 -9.80 13.45 4.74
N VAL A 83 -10.44 14.17 5.65
CA VAL A 83 -10.72 15.60 5.53
C VAL A 83 -9.95 16.34 6.62
N HIS A 84 -9.05 17.23 6.21
CA HIS A 84 -8.28 18.10 7.10
C HIS A 84 -9.22 19.06 7.83
N SER A 85 -8.90 19.34 9.09
CA SER A 85 -9.57 20.36 9.88
C SER A 85 -9.53 21.78 9.27
N ASP A 86 -10.20 22.73 9.92
CA ASP A 86 -10.42 24.08 9.39
C ASP A 86 -9.24 25.06 9.58
N GLN A 87 -8.06 24.54 9.92
CA GLN A 87 -6.84 25.34 10.11
C GLN A 87 -5.74 24.94 9.14
N ASN A 88 -4.93 25.91 8.71
CA ASN A 88 -3.73 25.62 7.91
C ASN A 88 -2.61 25.12 8.82
N ASN A 89 -2.40 23.81 8.91
CA ASN A 89 -1.37 23.21 9.75
C ASN A 89 -0.81 21.92 9.12
N TYR A 90 0.19 21.30 9.75
CA TYR A 90 0.74 20.05 9.22
C TYR A 90 -0.15 18.86 9.60
N SER A 91 -0.70 18.18 8.59
CA SER A 91 -1.49 16.95 8.81
C SER A 91 -0.96 15.81 7.94
N ALA A 92 0.00 15.06 8.50
CA ALA A 92 0.44 13.78 7.95
C ALA A 92 -0.32 12.64 8.64
N ILE A 93 -0.89 11.74 7.85
CA ILE A 93 -1.70 10.62 8.33
C ILE A 93 -1.06 9.32 7.85
N ALA A 94 -0.61 8.50 8.79
CA ALA A 94 -0.15 7.14 8.52
C ALA A 94 -1.36 6.23 8.31
N ILE A 95 -1.22 5.24 7.43
CA ILE A 95 -2.29 4.33 7.02
C ILE A 95 -1.92 2.91 7.43
N ASP A 96 -2.82 2.26 8.17
CA ASP A 96 -2.76 0.84 8.49
C ASP A 96 -3.54 0.01 7.45
N PRO A 97 -3.17 -1.27 7.27
CA PRO A 97 -2.17 -2.02 8.03
C PRO A 97 -0.71 -1.71 7.64
N VAL A 98 0.21 -2.06 8.55
CA VAL A 98 1.65 -2.16 8.26
C VAL A 98 1.87 -3.16 7.12
N VAL A 99 2.80 -2.82 6.22
CA VAL A 99 3.22 -3.70 5.13
C VAL A 99 4.59 -4.25 5.44
N SER A 100 4.68 -5.57 5.58
CA SER A 100 5.92 -6.32 5.83
C SER A 100 6.25 -7.34 4.73
N GLU A 101 5.27 -7.70 3.90
CA GLU A 101 5.37 -8.80 2.94
C GLU A 101 4.59 -8.54 1.64
N GLY A 102 4.97 -9.28 0.59
CA GLY A 102 4.33 -9.22 -0.71
C GLY A 102 4.57 -7.92 -1.48
N ILE A 103 3.66 -7.63 -2.40
CA ILE A 103 3.72 -6.45 -3.27
C ILE A 103 2.42 -5.68 -3.06
N VAL A 104 2.51 -4.41 -2.68
CA VAL A 104 1.34 -3.63 -2.26
C VAL A 104 1.31 -2.30 -2.99
N ARG A 105 0.14 -1.93 -3.51
CA ARG A 105 -0.14 -0.64 -4.14
C ARG A 105 -1.03 0.20 -3.23
N PHE A 106 -0.62 1.44 -3.01
CA PHE A 106 -1.38 2.48 -2.34
C PHE A 106 -1.55 3.67 -3.29
N GLU A 107 -2.79 4.09 -3.54
CA GLU A 107 -3.15 5.15 -4.48
C GLU A 107 -4.09 6.14 -3.80
N VAL A 108 -3.82 7.44 -4.00
CA VAL A 108 -4.60 8.55 -3.48
C VAL A 108 -4.92 9.57 -4.55
N VAL A 109 -6.03 10.28 -4.35
CA VAL A 109 -6.38 11.51 -5.06
C VAL A 109 -6.50 12.63 -4.03
N PHE A 110 -5.78 13.73 -4.24
CA PHE A 110 -5.85 14.93 -3.41
C PHE A 110 -6.90 15.92 -3.94
N GLU A 111 -7.54 16.64 -3.03
CA GLU A 111 -8.52 17.69 -3.32
C GLU A 111 -8.30 18.90 -2.39
N ASN A 112 -8.46 20.11 -2.94
CA ASN A 112 -8.29 21.40 -2.23
C ASN A 112 -6.92 21.56 -1.53
N SER A 113 -5.91 20.80 -1.93
CA SER A 113 -4.57 20.84 -1.36
C SER A 113 -3.67 21.87 -2.05
N GLY A 114 -4.05 22.32 -3.25
CA GLY A 114 -3.24 23.24 -4.04
C GLY A 114 -1.85 22.64 -4.29
N ASP A 115 -0.80 23.33 -3.83
CA ASP A 115 0.58 22.85 -3.94
C ASP A 115 1.04 22.03 -2.70
N PHE A 116 0.27 21.98 -1.63
CA PHE A 116 0.71 21.45 -0.34
C PHE A 116 0.16 20.06 -0.06
N SER A 117 0.55 19.12 -0.93
CA SER A 117 0.25 17.70 -0.82
C SER A 117 1.52 16.87 -0.98
N SER A 118 1.58 15.75 -0.29
CA SER A 118 2.63 14.74 -0.48
C SER A 118 2.15 13.37 -0.04
N LEU A 119 2.75 12.32 -0.58
CA LEU A 119 2.58 10.97 -0.07
C LEU A 119 3.92 10.27 0.03
N GLY A 120 3.94 9.14 0.72
CA GLY A 120 5.16 8.38 0.84
C GLY A 120 5.03 7.11 1.64
N ILE A 121 6.19 6.61 2.03
CA ILE A 121 6.32 5.53 3.00
C ILE A 121 7.09 6.02 4.22
N ALA A 122 6.83 5.39 5.35
CA ALA A 122 7.55 5.59 6.59
C ALA A 122 7.93 4.24 7.17
N ASP A 123 9.01 4.21 7.96
CA ASP A 123 9.28 3.09 8.86
C ASP A 123 8.05 2.80 9.74
N ALA A 124 7.74 1.54 9.99
CA ALA A 124 6.54 1.14 10.74
C ALA A 124 6.52 1.63 12.20
N SER A 125 7.62 2.16 12.76
CA SER A 125 7.58 2.84 14.05
C SER A 125 6.98 4.24 13.99
N CYS A 126 6.80 4.83 12.81
CA CYS A 126 6.31 6.20 12.66
C CYS A 126 4.80 6.27 12.88
N SER A 127 4.37 7.26 13.66
CA SER A 127 2.99 7.67 13.75
C SER A 127 2.95 9.17 14.01
N PHE A 128 2.68 9.93 12.95
CA PHE A 128 2.83 11.38 12.95
C PHE A 128 1.93 12.02 14.02
N ALA A 129 2.53 12.83 14.89
CA ALA A 129 1.77 13.60 15.85
C ALA A 129 1.00 14.75 15.17
N ALA A 130 -0.09 15.20 15.80
CA ALA A 130 -0.84 16.35 15.32
C ALA A 130 0.07 17.59 15.16
N ASN A 131 -0.15 18.35 14.09
CA ASN A 131 0.66 19.51 13.70
C ASN A 131 2.14 19.19 13.41
N LYS A 132 2.47 17.92 13.11
CA LYS A 132 3.81 17.51 12.67
C LYS A 132 3.81 17.05 11.21
N GLY A 133 4.83 17.50 10.48
CA GLY A 133 5.09 17.10 9.11
C GLY A 133 5.85 15.77 9.02
N PRO A 134 5.85 15.12 7.85
CA PRO A 134 6.46 13.81 7.66
C PRO A 134 8.00 13.80 7.79
N ALA A 135 8.63 14.98 7.82
CA ALA A 135 10.06 15.14 8.05
C ALA A 135 10.47 15.12 9.54
N GLN A 136 9.50 15.30 10.45
CA GLN A 136 9.77 15.58 11.86
C GLN A 136 9.92 14.32 12.73
N ASP A 137 9.52 13.14 12.23
CA ASP A 137 9.69 11.84 12.91
C ASP A 137 11.08 11.21 12.68
N GLY A 138 12.08 12.05 12.39
CA GLY A 138 13.42 11.62 12.02
C GLY A 138 13.50 11.17 10.56
N LYS A 139 14.72 10.83 10.11
CA LYS A 139 15.07 10.39 8.75
C LYS A 139 14.50 9.00 8.42
N LYS A 140 13.20 8.80 8.68
CA LYS A 140 12.45 7.54 8.64
C LYS A 140 11.32 7.57 7.60
N THR A 141 11.32 8.56 6.71
CA THR A 141 10.28 8.71 5.69
C THR A 141 10.90 8.94 4.32
N VAL A 142 10.24 8.42 3.27
CA VAL A 142 10.45 8.85 1.88
C VAL A 142 9.24 9.69 1.50
N ARG A 143 9.47 10.88 0.97
CA ARG A 143 8.46 11.92 0.77
C ARG A 143 8.43 12.31 -0.69
N TYR A 144 7.29 12.12 -1.35
CA TYR A 144 7.07 12.57 -2.72
C TYR A 144 6.12 13.76 -2.74
N TYR A 145 6.65 14.94 -3.06
CA TYR A 145 5.95 16.22 -2.98
C TYR A 145 5.24 16.60 -4.27
N GLY A 146 3.97 17.00 -4.17
CA GLY A 146 3.15 17.42 -5.31
C GLY A 146 3.73 18.63 -6.03
N ARG A 147 3.96 19.75 -5.31
CA ARG A 147 4.34 21.06 -5.85
C ARG A 147 5.45 21.06 -6.90
N ASN A 148 6.50 20.28 -6.66
CA ASN A 148 7.76 20.34 -7.38
C ASN A 148 8.28 18.97 -7.80
N GLY A 149 7.58 17.91 -7.40
CA GLY A 149 7.97 16.53 -7.67
C GLY A 149 9.17 16.06 -6.85
N TYR A 150 9.62 16.80 -5.83
CA TYR A 150 10.77 16.36 -5.04
C TYR A 150 10.49 15.00 -4.41
N LEU A 151 11.50 14.14 -4.51
CA LEU A 151 11.59 12.90 -3.75
C LEU A 151 12.66 13.13 -2.70
N ASP A 152 12.24 13.14 -1.43
CA ASP A 152 13.10 13.46 -0.29
C ASP A 152 13.16 12.30 0.71
N HIS A 153 14.30 12.19 1.42
CA HIS A 153 14.49 11.27 2.53
C HIS A 153 15.40 11.91 3.58
N ILE A 154 16.70 11.62 3.56
CA ILE A 154 17.74 12.32 4.35
C ILE A 154 18.14 13.60 3.66
N THR A 155 18.35 13.49 2.35
CA THR A 155 18.60 14.61 1.47
C THR A 155 17.27 15.21 1.05
N GLU A 156 17.23 16.53 0.99
CA GLU A 156 16.06 17.29 0.56
C GLU A 156 16.39 18.09 -0.70
N TYR A 157 15.40 18.24 -1.57
CA TYR A 157 15.41 19.19 -2.68
C TYR A 157 16.44 18.92 -3.80
N ILE A 158 16.94 17.68 -3.93
CA ILE A 158 17.90 17.29 -4.98
C ILE A 158 17.25 16.46 -6.07
N ILE A 159 16.56 15.38 -5.70
CA ILE A 159 15.99 14.42 -6.64
C ILE A 159 14.53 14.81 -6.91
N ARG A 160 14.10 14.70 -8.17
CA ARG A 160 12.72 15.02 -8.58
C ARG A 160 12.14 13.99 -9.53
N ASN A 161 10.90 13.62 -9.26
CA ASN A 161 9.97 13.02 -10.19
C ASN A 161 9.05 14.11 -10.78
N ARG A 162 8.01 13.72 -11.54
CA ARG A 162 7.07 14.66 -12.15
C ARG A 162 6.22 15.37 -11.09
N ARG A 163 6.07 16.69 -11.19
CA ARG A 163 5.04 17.42 -10.43
C ARG A 163 3.64 16.81 -10.67
N TYR A 164 2.79 16.84 -9.66
CA TYR A 164 1.37 16.52 -9.79
C TYR A 164 0.51 17.59 -9.10
N LYS A 165 -0.80 17.55 -9.36
CA LYS A 165 -1.81 18.45 -8.79
C LYS A 165 -3.05 17.67 -8.35
N ASP A 166 -3.93 18.36 -7.64
CA ASP A 166 -5.24 17.84 -7.23
C ASP A 166 -6.00 17.21 -8.40
N GLY A 167 -6.78 16.17 -8.10
CA GLY A 167 -7.55 15.39 -9.07
C GLY A 167 -6.77 14.32 -9.84
N GLN A 168 -5.43 14.34 -9.82
CA GLN A 168 -4.63 13.25 -10.38
C GLN A 168 -4.57 12.05 -9.44
N ARG A 169 -4.27 10.86 -9.98
CA ARG A 169 -4.07 9.63 -9.19
C ARG A 169 -2.59 9.44 -8.91
N ILE A 170 -2.18 9.54 -7.66
CA ILE A 170 -0.78 9.37 -7.25
C ILE A 170 -0.69 8.07 -6.48
N SER A 171 0.25 7.20 -6.84
CA SER A 171 0.42 5.93 -6.12
C SER A 171 1.86 5.57 -5.86
N ALA A 172 2.05 4.76 -4.83
CA ALA A 172 3.30 4.06 -4.54
C ALA A 172 3.05 2.56 -4.57
N ILE A 173 3.95 1.82 -5.23
CA ILE A 173 4.00 0.36 -5.17
C ILE A 173 5.25 -0.03 -4.40
N VAL A 174 5.07 -0.76 -3.30
CA VAL A 174 6.16 -1.38 -2.55
C VAL A 174 6.29 -2.84 -2.96
N ASP A 175 7.52 -3.29 -3.12
CA ASP A 175 7.87 -4.69 -3.39
C ASP A 175 8.77 -5.17 -2.25
N MET A 176 8.15 -5.85 -1.28
CA MET A 176 8.83 -6.43 -0.11
C MET A 176 9.48 -7.78 -0.44
N THR A 177 9.20 -8.34 -1.62
CA THR A 177 9.76 -9.62 -2.09
C THR A 177 11.13 -9.44 -2.76
N SER A 178 11.38 -8.26 -3.32
CA SER A 178 12.67 -7.92 -3.91
C SER A 178 13.79 -7.76 -2.87
N ASN A 179 15.01 -8.09 -3.27
CA ASN A 179 16.21 -7.82 -2.50
C ASN A 179 17.24 -7.06 -3.36
N PRO A 180 17.45 -5.75 -3.12
CA PRO A 180 16.88 -4.95 -2.02
C PRO A 180 15.39 -4.62 -2.23
N ARG A 181 14.62 -4.56 -1.13
CA ARG A 181 13.21 -4.13 -1.12
C ARG A 181 13.09 -2.73 -1.70
N LYS A 182 11.99 -2.42 -2.40
CA LYS A 182 11.86 -1.13 -3.11
C LYS A 182 10.48 -0.51 -3.04
N VAL A 183 10.41 0.80 -3.26
CA VAL A 183 9.19 1.57 -3.47
C VAL A 183 9.30 2.39 -4.76
N VAL A 184 8.30 2.28 -5.63
CA VAL A 184 8.21 2.98 -6.92
C VAL A 184 6.96 3.84 -6.96
N PHE A 185 7.08 5.06 -7.50
CA PHE A 185 6.00 6.05 -7.53
C PHE A 185 5.38 6.17 -8.93
N TYR A 186 4.11 6.57 -8.98
CA TYR A 186 3.35 6.71 -10.21
C TYR A 186 2.47 7.96 -10.14
N VAL A 187 2.23 8.59 -11.29
CA VAL A 187 1.23 9.67 -11.45
C VAL A 187 0.37 9.34 -12.66
N ASP A 188 -0.94 9.19 -12.46
CA ASP A 188 -1.92 8.71 -13.43
C ASP A 188 -1.51 7.38 -14.09
N ASP A 189 -1.13 6.41 -13.25
CA ASP A 189 -0.59 5.11 -13.67
C ASP A 189 0.75 5.17 -14.44
N ILE A 190 1.38 6.33 -14.62
CA ILE A 190 2.70 6.45 -15.27
C ILE A 190 3.81 6.35 -14.23
N GLU A 191 4.69 5.36 -14.37
CA GLU A 191 5.83 5.13 -13.49
C GLU A 191 6.80 6.32 -13.50
N GLN A 192 7.35 6.65 -12.32
CA GLN A 192 8.30 7.73 -12.15
C GLN A 192 9.75 7.21 -12.14
N PRO A 193 10.70 7.96 -12.73
CA PRO A 193 12.06 7.47 -12.93
C PRO A 193 12.84 7.26 -11.63
N ASN A 194 12.59 8.06 -10.59
CA ASN A 194 13.31 7.93 -9.32
C ASN A 194 12.50 7.11 -8.32
N PHE A 195 13.14 6.08 -7.79
CA PHE A 195 12.55 5.14 -6.83
C PHE A 195 13.54 4.79 -5.73
N VAL A 196 13.06 4.30 -4.60
CA VAL A 196 13.90 4.03 -3.43
C VAL A 196 14.05 2.53 -3.20
N ILE A 197 15.27 2.08 -2.97
CA ILE A 197 15.66 0.71 -2.67
C ILE A 197 16.26 0.60 -1.27
N GLY A 198 16.25 -0.62 -0.70
CA GLY A 198 16.74 -0.90 0.64
C GLY A 198 15.79 -0.41 1.74
N ILE A 199 14.49 -0.31 1.44
CA ILE A 199 13.49 0.15 2.41
C ILE A 199 13.39 -0.81 3.63
N PRO A 200 12.89 -0.34 4.78
CA PRO A 200 12.73 -1.16 5.98
C PRO A 200 11.94 -2.46 5.74
N SER A 201 12.09 -3.44 6.63
CA SER A 201 11.33 -4.70 6.57
C SER A 201 9.84 -4.51 6.88
N GLU A 202 9.48 -3.41 7.53
CA GLU A 202 8.11 -3.06 7.86
C GLU A 202 7.91 -1.56 7.61
N ILE A 203 6.89 -1.21 6.82
CA ILE A 203 6.58 0.18 6.46
C ILE A 203 5.11 0.49 6.65
N ARG A 204 4.79 1.78 6.76
CA ARG A 204 3.45 2.31 6.54
C ARG A 204 3.41 3.23 5.34
N PHE A 205 2.31 3.21 4.61
CA PHE A 205 1.98 4.30 3.71
C PHE A 205 1.50 5.51 4.50
N TRP A 206 1.68 6.69 3.94
CA TRP A 206 1.12 7.92 4.52
C TRP A 206 0.81 8.94 3.42
N ALA A 207 -0.11 9.85 3.75
CA ALA A 207 -0.43 11.01 2.94
C ALA A 207 -0.46 12.26 3.83
N TYR A 208 -0.20 13.41 3.22
CA TYR A 208 -0.08 14.69 3.89
C TYR A 208 -0.84 15.77 3.15
N THR A 209 -1.48 16.63 3.93
CA THR A 209 -2.12 17.86 3.47
C THR A 209 -1.82 19.01 4.43
N TRP A 210 -1.88 20.25 3.94
CA TRP A 210 -1.63 21.46 4.75
C TRP A 210 -2.79 22.45 4.81
N ASN A 211 -3.47 22.67 3.69
CA ASN A 211 -4.54 23.66 3.62
C ASN A 211 -5.73 23.21 4.48
N LYS A 212 -6.39 24.17 5.13
CA LYS A 212 -7.67 23.94 5.77
C LYS A 212 -8.68 23.29 4.81
N SER A 213 -9.47 22.35 5.30
CA SER A 213 -10.52 21.66 4.53
C SER A 213 -10.02 20.92 3.27
N SER A 214 -8.69 20.75 3.13
CA SER A 214 -8.12 19.89 2.10
C SER A 214 -8.35 18.42 2.43
N SER A 215 -8.26 17.55 1.44
CA SER A 215 -8.55 16.14 1.65
C SER A 215 -7.76 15.25 0.72
N PHE A 216 -7.67 13.98 1.09
CA PHE A 216 -7.22 12.93 0.19
C PHE A 216 -8.13 11.71 0.31
N THR A 217 -8.34 11.04 -0.81
CA THR A 217 -9.12 9.82 -0.89
C THR A 217 -8.23 8.66 -1.31
N VAL A 218 -8.20 7.59 -0.54
CA VAL A 218 -7.52 6.33 -0.90
C VAL A 218 -8.40 5.60 -1.93
N THR A 219 -7.99 5.63 -3.19
CA THR A 219 -8.75 5.01 -4.30
C THR A 219 -8.36 3.56 -4.52
N ARG A 220 -7.12 3.18 -4.19
CA ARG A 220 -6.67 1.78 -4.23
C ARG A 220 -5.70 1.52 -3.09
N PHE A 221 -6.04 0.55 -2.25
CA PHE A 221 -5.08 -0.07 -1.34
C PHE A 221 -5.22 -1.58 -1.50
N LYS A 222 -4.25 -2.21 -2.16
CA LYS A 222 -4.37 -3.61 -2.54
C LYS A 222 -3.03 -4.33 -2.69
N ARG A 223 -3.06 -5.64 -2.48
CA ARG A 223 -1.96 -6.54 -2.81
C ARG A 223 -1.94 -6.84 -4.31
N LEU A 224 -0.75 -7.03 -4.87
CA LEU A 224 -0.53 -7.37 -6.26
C LEU A 224 0.10 -8.75 -6.35
N VAL A 225 -0.32 -9.55 -7.34
CA VAL A 225 0.27 -10.87 -7.65
C VAL A 225 1.68 -10.73 -8.23
N GLN A 226 1.95 -9.64 -8.94
CA GLN A 226 3.23 -9.39 -9.59
C GLN A 226 3.54 -7.90 -9.64
N PHE A 227 4.83 -7.57 -9.55
CA PHE A 227 5.35 -6.23 -9.80
C PHE A 227 5.60 -6.07 -11.30
N ASN A 228 4.90 -5.13 -11.94
CA ASN A 228 5.07 -4.81 -13.35
C ASN A 228 5.66 -3.41 -13.49
N SER A 229 6.97 -3.33 -13.74
CA SER A 229 7.62 -2.05 -14.04
C SER A 229 7.32 -1.62 -15.47
N GLN A 230 7.15 -0.33 -15.67
CA GLN A 230 7.23 0.31 -16.97
C GLN A 230 8.71 0.59 -17.28
N ILE A 231 9.14 0.39 -18.53
CA ILE A 231 10.49 0.78 -18.94
C ILE A 231 10.52 2.31 -18.97
N VAL A 232 11.16 2.92 -17.96
CA VAL A 232 11.34 4.36 -17.86
C VAL A 232 12.83 4.69 -18.12
N PRO A 233 13.16 5.34 -19.25
CA PRO A 233 14.52 5.76 -19.52
C PRO A 233 15.07 6.70 -18.44
N GLY A 234 16.33 6.50 -18.05
CA GLY A 234 16.97 7.32 -17.02
C GLY A 234 16.51 7.01 -15.58
N SER A 235 15.84 5.89 -15.35
CA SER A 235 15.46 5.46 -14.01
C SER A 235 16.65 5.37 -13.06
N LYS A 236 16.47 5.90 -11.85
CA LYS A 236 17.50 5.97 -10.81
C LYS A 236 16.99 5.30 -9.54
N ALA A 237 17.67 4.22 -9.16
CA ALA A 237 17.51 3.58 -7.87
C ALA A 237 18.28 4.35 -6.80
N ILE A 238 17.62 4.68 -5.70
CA ILE A 238 18.20 5.51 -4.65
C ILE A 238 18.12 4.79 -3.31
N ASN A 239 19.19 4.80 -2.52
CA ASN A 239 19.26 4.01 -1.30
C ASN A 239 18.58 4.72 -0.13
N TRP A 240 17.68 3.99 0.55
CA TRP A 240 17.22 4.35 1.90
C TRP A 240 18.41 4.47 2.87
N GLY A 241 18.30 5.36 3.85
CA GLY A 241 19.31 5.55 4.90
C GLY A 241 20.61 6.20 4.44
N LYS A 242 20.71 6.64 3.17
CA LYS A 242 21.88 7.34 2.63
C LYS A 242 21.53 8.75 2.18
N SER A 243 22.51 9.64 2.19
CA SER A 243 22.41 10.93 1.50
C SER A 243 22.49 10.73 0.00
N TRP A 244 21.70 11.49 -0.74
CA TRP A 244 21.57 11.40 -2.19
C TRP A 244 22.36 12.50 -2.88
N LYS A 245 22.84 12.21 -4.09
CA LYS A 245 23.57 13.12 -4.97
C LYS A 245 22.89 13.17 -6.32
#